data_AF-A0A367ZTC0-F1
#
_entry.id   AF-A0A367ZTC0-F1
#
_cell.length_a   1.000
_cell.length_b   1.000
_cell.length_c   1.000
_cell.angle_alpha   90.00
_cell.angle_beta   90.00
_cell.angle_gamma   90.00
#
_symmetry.space_group_name_H-M   'P 1'
#
loop_
_entity.id
_entity.type
_entity.pdbx_description
1 polymer ?
#
loop_
_entity_poly.entity_id
_entity_poly.type
_entity_poly.pdbx_seq_one_letter_code
_entity_poly.pdbx_strand_id
1 'polypeptide(L)'
;MGRPADRPGTPLVAPPKRPAERERTPSPPAIRDDAMPLRRPTPAEAREFWTLFIVLLPFYLWLLPREGPPQMVGFGLVAAVIGYIVWRSPHRRPEPAARRSLLEAVAMLAWSMAVIWGILPWGPVGKVVGNVLIGLTVAYILFFARRLRGDSWEAWGLGSPWAFLAHLRHGEGRHRTWLALALANLALLTLCGWAGEVVQEIVRKAIRKAIGFRGELHLSFPARVLLVVPPMNFFFACFRYDNARQAARLLSWYFLGGLVLVVAGGYLYIYRLHGGWVELRPLQGLTGVGGYALWGTLQELLFLSYFNTRIRQGLTSPYLSALLTAVVFSLYHLTAYTLMAICFFVMIVWALIFQAAPNLFLLGIVHGISGGFGTALSIEGMPPIKIKASVGPFNR
;
A
#
# COMPACT_ATOMS: atom_id res chain seq x y z
N MET A 1 -34.06 -85.11 -12.71
CA MET A 1 -33.41 -83.79 -12.75
C MET A 1 -34.44 -82.76 -13.17
N GLY A 2 -35.01 -82.03 -12.20
CA GLY A 2 -36.09 -81.06 -12.42
C GLY A 2 -35.54 -79.67 -12.74
N ARG A 3 -36.09 -79.02 -13.77
CA ARG A 3 -35.77 -77.63 -14.13
C ARG A 3 -36.38 -76.66 -13.11
N PRO A 4 -35.64 -75.64 -12.63
CA PRO A 4 -36.19 -74.62 -11.74
C PRO A 4 -37.07 -73.64 -12.53
N ALA A 5 -38.17 -73.24 -11.90
CA ALA A 5 -39.17 -72.32 -12.45
C ALA A 5 -38.67 -70.87 -12.47
N ASP A 6 -38.98 -70.17 -13.56
CA ASP A 6 -38.71 -68.76 -13.78
C ASP A 6 -39.42 -67.88 -12.74
N ARG A 7 -38.65 -67.00 -12.09
CA ARG A 7 -39.19 -65.98 -11.18
C ARG A 7 -39.77 -64.82 -11.98
N PRO A 8 -40.95 -64.29 -11.60
CA PRO A 8 -41.54 -63.12 -12.25
C PRO A 8 -40.65 -61.88 -12.05
N GLY A 9 -40.36 -61.19 -13.15
CA GLY A 9 -39.50 -60.02 -13.21
C GLY A 9 -40.01 -58.87 -12.34
N THR A 10 -39.08 -58.29 -11.59
CA THR A 10 -39.32 -57.09 -10.78
C THR A 10 -39.58 -55.89 -11.70
N PRO A 11 -40.65 -55.10 -11.49
CA PRO A 11 -40.93 -53.95 -12.33
C PRO A 11 -39.81 -52.90 -12.22
N LEU A 12 -39.27 -52.48 -13.37
CA LEU A 12 -38.30 -51.40 -13.48
C LEU A 12 -38.92 -50.10 -12.96
N VAL A 13 -38.48 -49.65 -11.78
CA VAL A 13 -38.77 -48.32 -11.26
C VAL A 13 -38.05 -47.30 -12.14
N ALA A 14 -38.82 -46.43 -12.80
CA ALA A 14 -38.27 -45.37 -13.64
C ALA A 14 -37.34 -44.46 -12.80
N PRO A 15 -36.14 -44.13 -13.31
CA PRO A 15 -35.20 -43.29 -12.57
C PRO A 15 -35.84 -41.92 -12.29
N PRO A 16 -35.63 -41.35 -11.09
CA PRO A 16 -36.19 -40.06 -10.71
C PRO A 16 -35.78 -39.00 -11.73
N LYS A 17 -36.76 -38.26 -12.25
CA LYS A 17 -36.51 -37.11 -13.13
C LYS A 17 -35.46 -36.22 -12.49
N ARG A 18 -34.31 -36.05 -13.15
CA ARG A 18 -33.26 -35.13 -12.70
C ARG A 18 -33.93 -33.77 -12.48
N PRO A 19 -33.79 -33.15 -11.31
CA PRO A 19 -34.30 -31.80 -11.10
C PRO A 19 -33.72 -30.94 -12.22
N ALA A 20 -34.60 -30.21 -12.91
CA ALA A 20 -34.22 -29.30 -13.98
C ALA A 20 -32.97 -28.56 -13.54
N GLU A 21 -31.88 -28.70 -14.31
CA GLU A 21 -30.69 -27.89 -14.13
C GLU A 21 -31.18 -26.44 -14.17
N ARG A 22 -31.41 -25.86 -12.99
CA ARG A 22 -31.49 -24.41 -12.83
C ARG A 22 -30.26 -23.94 -13.56
N GLU A 23 -30.45 -23.20 -14.66
CA GLU A 23 -29.40 -22.44 -15.31
C GLU A 23 -28.60 -21.81 -14.17
N ARG A 24 -27.45 -22.43 -13.88
CA ARG A 24 -26.54 -21.88 -12.90
C ARG A 24 -26.14 -20.60 -13.56
N THR A 25 -26.71 -19.50 -13.08
CA THR A 25 -26.26 -18.15 -13.38
C THR A 25 -24.74 -18.26 -13.40
N PRO A 26 -24.09 -18.04 -14.56
CA PRO A 26 -22.68 -18.35 -14.73
C PRO A 26 -21.99 -17.69 -13.56
N SER A 27 -21.38 -18.51 -12.71
CA SER A 27 -20.73 -18.00 -11.51
C SER A 27 -19.80 -16.90 -12.00
N PRO A 28 -19.94 -15.66 -11.51
CA PRO A 28 -19.13 -14.55 -12.01
C PRO A 28 -17.69 -15.04 -12.01
N PRO A 29 -16.97 -14.88 -13.14
CA PRO A 29 -15.71 -15.56 -13.38
C PRO A 29 -14.87 -15.41 -12.13
N ALA A 30 -14.60 -16.54 -11.46
CA ALA A 30 -13.84 -16.54 -10.22
C ALA A 30 -12.59 -15.72 -10.52
N ILE A 31 -12.47 -14.57 -9.87
CA ILE A 31 -11.36 -13.65 -10.05
C ILE A 31 -10.13 -14.47 -9.65
N ARG A 32 -9.44 -14.99 -10.67
CA ARG A 32 -8.26 -15.84 -10.56
C ARG A 32 -7.30 -15.15 -9.62
N ASP A 33 -6.69 -15.92 -8.70
CA ASP A 33 -5.62 -15.47 -7.79
C ASP A 33 -4.87 -14.27 -8.38
N ASP A 34 -5.17 -13.07 -7.87
CA ASP A 34 -4.69 -11.80 -8.43
C ASP A 34 -3.18 -11.61 -8.25
N ALA A 35 -2.45 -12.60 -7.72
CA ALA A 35 -1.00 -12.60 -7.75
C ALA A 35 -0.54 -12.78 -9.20
N MET A 36 0.05 -11.73 -9.79
CA MET A 36 0.76 -11.87 -11.05
C MET A 36 2.17 -12.33 -10.71
N PRO A 37 2.53 -13.61 -10.90
CA PRO A 37 3.91 -14.02 -10.70
C PRO A 37 4.80 -13.13 -11.56
N LEU A 38 5.88 -12.62 -10.98
CA LEU A 38 6.87 -11.82 -11.71
C LEU A 38 7.50 -12.69 -12.80
N ARG A 39 6.90 -12.66 -13.99
CA ARG A 39 7.48 -13.24 -15.20
C ARG A 39 8.50 -12.29 -15.77
N ARG A 40 9.48 -12.81 -16.50
CA ARG A 40 10.39 -11.96 -17.28
C ARG A 40 9.59 -11.05 -18.22
N PRO A 41 9.96 -9.77 -18.37
CA PRO A 41 9.30 -8.89 -19.31
C PRO A 41 9.52 -9.45 -20.72
N THR A 42 8.50 -9.38 -21.57
CA THR A 42 8.71 -9.57 -23.01
C THR A 42 9.63 -8.47 -23.56
N PRO A 43 10.32 -8.68 -24.69
CA PRO A 43 11.15 -7.63 -25.29
C PRO A 43 10.37 -6.33 -25.58
N ALA A 44 9.09 -6.43 -25.94
CA ALA A 44 8.22 -5.28 -26.15
C ALA A 44 7.95 -4.51 -24.84
N GLU A 45 7.56 -5.23 -23.78
CA GLU A 45 7.33 -4.61 -22.46
C GLU A 45 8.59 -3.97 -21.89
N ALA A 46 9.74 -4.64 -22.03
CA ALA A 46 11.02 -4.12 -21.58
C ALA A 46 11.38 -2.84 -22.35
N ARG A 47 11.21 -2.84 -23.68
CA ARG A 47 11.47 -1.67 -24.53
C ARG A 47 10.59 -0.49 -24.14
N GLU A 48 9.29 -0.70 -23.99
CA GLU A 48 8.35 0.36 -23.62
C GLU A 48 8.65 0.88 -22.21
N PHE A 49 8.84 -0.01 -21.23
CA PHE A 49 9.22 0.37 -19.86
C PHE A 49 10.48 1.25 -19.84
N TRP A 50 11.57 0.80 -20.47
CA TRP A 50 12.82 1.56 -20.48
C TRP A 50 12.70 2.88 -21.22
N THR A 51 11.95 2.91 -22.33
CA THR A 51 11.70 4.16 -23.07
C THR A 51 11.00 5.18 -22.17
N LEU A 52 9.90 4.80 -21.52
CA LEU A 52 9.15 5.70 -20.64
C LEU A 52 9.93 6.07 -19.39
N PHE A 53 10.69 5.13 -18.81
CA PHE A 53 11.56 5.38 -17.67
C PHE A 53 12.66 6.39 -18.00
N ILE A 54 13.34 6.24 -19.13
CA ILE A 54 14.38 7.18 -19.59
C ILE A 54 13.76 8.55 -19.88
N VAL A 55 12.58 8.60 -20.49
CA VAL A 55 11.85 9.85 -20.72
C VAL A 55 11.48 10.55 -19.40
N LEU A 56 11.11 9.80 -18.36
CA LEU A 56 10.80 10.36 -17.04
C LEU A 56 12.05 10.77 -16.23
N LEU A 57 13.22 10.22 -16.53
CA LEU A 57 14.43 10.45 -15.73
C LEU A 57 14.86 11.94 -15.67
N PRO A 58 14.88 12.71 -16.78
CA PRO A 58 15.14 14.14 -16.74
C PRO A 58 14.16 14.93 -15.86
N PHE A 59 12.90 14.49 -15.77
CA PHE A 59 11.94 15.12 -14.88
C PHE A 59 12.42 15.02 -13.43
N TYR A 60 12.68 13.82 -12.94
CA TYR A 60 13.08 13.60 -11.55
C TYR A 60 14.48 14.13 -11.20
N LEU A 61 15.43 14.06 -12.13
CA LEU A 61 16.83 14.43 -11.84
C LEU A 61 17.15 15.91 -12.11
N TRP A 62 16.42 16.57 -13.00
CA TRP A 62 16.84 17.87 -13.53
C TRP A 62 15.77 18.95 -13.58
N LEU A 63 14.57 18.63 -14.06
CA LEU A 63 13.50 19.63 -14.18
C LEU A 63 12.85 19.91 -12.83
N LEU A 64 12.70 18.89 -12.01
CA LEU A 64 11.99 18.98 -10.74
C LEU A 64 12.62 19.96 -9.73
N PRO A 65 13.95 20.03 -9.55
CA PRO A 65 14.58 20.98 -8.64
C PRO A 65 14.52 22.45 -9.08
N ARG A 66 14.06 22.75 -10.30
CA ARG A 66 14.12 24.09 -10.90
C ARG A 66 12.74 24.75 -10.90
N GLU A 67 12.53 25.72 -10.03
CA GLU A 67 11.28 26.47 -9.97
C GLU A 67 10.97 27.20 -11.31
N GLY A 68 9.67 27.37 -11.62
CA GLY A 68 9.22 28.14 -12.79
C GLY A 68 9.02 27.30 -14.07
N PRO A 69 9.32 27.85 -15.27
CA PRO A 69 9.03 27.19 -16.55
C PRO A 69 9.60 25.77 -16.73
N PRO A 70 10.85 25.46 -16.32
CA PRO A 70 11.38 24.10 -16.45
C PRO A 70 10.58 23.04 -15.68
N GLN A 71 10.10 23.39 -14.48
CA GLN A 71 9.23 22.51 -13.69
C GLN A 71 7.89 22.26 -14.39
N MET A 72 7.30 23.28 -14.99
CA MET A 72 6.06 23.15 -15.76
C MET A 72 6.24 22.24 -16.98
N VAL A 73 7.37 22.35 -17.69
CA VAL A 73 7.73 21.41 -18.76
C VAL A 73 7.83 19.98 -18.22
N GLY A 74 8.43 19.82 -17.04
CA GLY A 74 8.49 18.55 -16.34
C GLY A 74 7.12 17.93 -16.06
N PHE A 75 6.17 18.70 -15.55
CA PHE A 75 4.81 18.22 -15.34
C PHE A 75 4.07 17.93 -16.65
N GLY A 76 4.30 18.74 -17.69
CA GLY A 76 3.79 18.48 -19.04
C GLY A 76 4.28 17.13 -19.57
N LEU A 77 5.55 16.80 -19.34
CA LEU A 77 6.15 15.51 -19.71
C LEU A 77 5.51 14.34 -18.96
N VAL A 78 5.33 14.46 -17.65
CA VAL A 78 4.62 13.45 -16.84
C VAL A 78 3.21 13.23 -17.34
N ALA A 79 2.46 14.31 -17.60
CA ALA A 79 1.11 14.24 -18.14
C ALA A 79 1.08 13.57 -19.53
N ALA A 80 2.05 13.87 -20.39
CA ALA A 80 2.19 13.23 -21.69
C ALA A 80 2.46 11.73 -21.58
N VAL A 81 3.34 11.31 -20.66
CA VAL A 81 3.61 9.89 -20.39
C VAL A 81 2.37 9.17 -19.85
N ILE A 82 1.66 9.75 -18.89
CA ILE A 82 0.40 9.20 -18.37
C ILE A 82 -0.61 9.08 -19.51
N GLY A 83 -0.77 10.13 -20.32
CA GLY A 83 -1.66 10.15 -21.49
C GLY A 83 -1.31 9.07 -22.50
N TYR A 84 -0.03 8.88 -22.80
CA TYR A 84 0.45 7.80 -23.66
C TYR A 84 0.06 6.42 -23.11
N ILE A 85 0.35 6.15 -21.83
CA ILE A 85 0.02 4.86 -21.20
C ILE A 85 -1.49 4.61 -21.22
N VAL A 86 -2.31 5.63 -20.97
CA VAL A 86 -3.78 5.50 -20.91
C VAL A 86 -4.43 5.39 -22.28
N TRP A 87 -3.87 6.02 -23.32
CA TRP A 87 -4.54 6.14 -24.62
C TRP A 87 -3.88 5.36 -25.76
N ARG A 88 -2.56 5.15 -25.71
CA ARG A 88 -1.77 4.70 -26.86
C ARG A 88 -0.93 3.45 -26.61
N SER A 89 -0.64 3.10 -25.35
CA SER A 89 0.20 1.93 -25.06
C SER A 89 -0.42 0.64 -25.66
N PRO A 90 0.40 -0.21 -26.33
CA PRO A 90 -0.02 -1.52 -26.81
C PRO A 90 -0.31 -2.51 -25.68
N HIS A 91 0.16 -2.22 -24.46
CA HIS A 91 -0.09 -3.04 -23.28
C HIS A 91 -1.38 -2.66 -22.53
N ARG A 92 -2.23 -1.83 -23.11
CA ARG A 92 -3.57 -1.59 -22.56
C ARG A 92 -4.48 -2.76 -22.84
N ARG A 93 -5.33 -3.03 -21.87
CA ARG A 93 -6.45 -3.96 -22.00
C ARG A 93 -7.58 -3.30 -22.79
N PRO A 94 -8.07 -3.90 -23.90
CA PRO A 94 -9.05 -3.27 -24.78
C PRO A 94 -10.45 -3.20 -24.16
N GLU A 95 -10.73 -3.96 -23.10
CA GLU A 95 -12.04 -4.07 -22.51
C GLU A 95 -12.54 -2.72 -21.94
N PRO A 96 -13.83 -2.37 -22.12
CA PRO A 96 -14.39 -1.14 -21.54
C PRO A 96 -14.24 -1.04 -20.03
N ALA A 97 -14.28 -2.16 -19.31
CA ALA A 97 -14.05 -2.21 -17.86
C ALA A 97 -12.61 -1.83 -17.48
N ALA A 98 -11.63 -2.35 -18.22
CA ALA A 98 -10.21 -2.01 -18.07
C ALA A 98 -9.95 -0.51 -18.30
N ARG A 99 -10.49 0.05 -19.39
CA ARG A 99 -10.40 1.49 -19.67
C ARG A 99 -11.03 2.32 -18.56
N ARG A 100 -12.21 1.94 -18.05
CA ARG A 100 -12.86 2.64 -16.93
C ARG A 100 -12.01 2.62 -15.65
N SER A 101 -11.31 1.50 -15.39
CA SER A 101 -10.43 1.39 -14.22
C SER A 101 -9.22 2.34 -14.31
N LEU A 102 -8.57 2.41 -15.48
CA LEU A 102 -7.48 3.38 -15.72
C LEU A 102 -7.94 4.83 -15.66
N LEU A 103 -9.08 5.15 -16.26
CA LEU A 103 -9.63 6.51 -16.21
C LEU A 103 -10.00 6.91 -14.78
N GLU A 104 -10.52 5.98 -13.97
CA GLU A 104 -10.76 6.23 -12.56
C GLU A 104 -9.46 6.54 -11.81
N ALA A 105 -8.38 5.78 -12.04
CA ALA A 105 -7.08 6.07 -11.43
C ALA A 105 -6.57 7.47 -11.81
N VAL A 106 -6.65 7.85 -13.10
CA VAL A 106 -6.24 9.19 -13.53
C VAL A 106 -7.13 10.28 -12.94
N ALA A 107 -8.45 10.07 -12.91
CA ALA A 107 -9.39 11.02 -12.33
C ALA A 107 -9.15 11.20 -10.82
N MET A 108 -8.91 10.11 -10.09
CA MET A 108 -8.63 10.16 -8.66
C MET A 108 -7.28 10.81 -8.36
N LEU A 109 -6.26 10.58 -9.19
CA LEU A 109 -4.99 11.30 -9.11
C LEU A 109 -5.22 12.80 -9.32
N ALA A 110 -5.88 13.20 -10.41
CA ALA A 110 -6.14 14.61 -10.72
C ALA A 110 -6.94 15.30 -9.61
N TRP A 111 -8.00 14.64 -9.12
CA TRP A 111 -8.79 15.09 -7.97
C TRP A 111 -7.93 15.28 -6.73
N SER A 112 -7.13 14.27 -6.37
CA SER A 112 -6.26 14.34 -5.18
C SER A 112 -5.22 15.44 -5.30
N MET A 113 -4.64 15.66 -6.49
CA MET A 113 -3.70 16.75 -6.73
C MET A 113 -4.38 18.11 -6.57
N ALA A 114 -5.60 18.28 -7.11
CA ALA A 114 -6.37 19.51 -6.94
C ALA A 114 -6.68 19.78 -5.47
N VAL A 115 -7.10 18.77 -4.70
CA VAL A 115 -7.39 18.92 -3.28
C VAL A 115 -6.13 19.20 -2.46
N ILE A 116 -5.06 18.43 -2.66
CA ILE A 116 -3.84 18.50 -1.84
C ILE A 116 -3.01 19.73 -2.16
N TRP A 117 -2.88 20.08 -3.43
CA TRP A 117 -1.99 21.15 -3.87
C TRP A 117 -2.72 22.44 -4.26
N GLY A 118 -4.02 22.36 -4.59
CA GLY A 118 -4.83 23.54 -4.90
C GLY A 118 -5.63 24.04 -3.71
N ILE A 119 -6.44 23.18 -3.08
CA ILE A 119 -7.41 23.60 -2.06
C ILE A 119 -6.76 23.72 -0.68
N LEU A 120 -6.03 22.70 -0.22
CA LEU A 120 -5.45 22.68 1.13
C LEU A 120 -4.53 23.89 1.44
N PRO A 121 -3.70 24.39 0.50
CA PRO A 121 -2.87 25.57 0.75
C PRO A 121 -3.64 26.90 0.86
N TRP A 122 -4.94 26.93 0.56
CA TRP A 122 -5.74 28.17 0.47
C TRP A 122 -6.22 28.69 1.84
N GLY A 123 -5.27 28.81 2.78
CA GLY A 123 -5.53 29.35 4.12
C GLY A 123 -6.41 28.44 5.00
N PRO A 124 -7.02 29.00 6.07
CA PRO A 124 -7.83 28.23 7.03
C PRO A 124 -9.05 27.56 6.40
N VAL A 125 -9.76 28.26 5.50
CA VAL A 125 -10.94 27.72 4.80
C VAL A 125 -10.54 26.57 3.89
N GLY A 126 -9.47 26.74 3.10
CA GLY A 126 -8.91 25.69 2.26
C GLY A 126 -8.52 24.44 3.04
N LYS A 127 -7.95 24.60 4.25
CA LYS A 127 -7.64 23.48 5.15
C LYS A 127 -8.89 22.71 5.58
N VAL A 128 -9.95 23.39 6.00
CA VAL A 128 -11.21 22.74 6.42
C VAL A 128 -11.86 22.01 5.24
N VAL A 129 -12.05 22.71 4.12
CA VAL A 129 -12.66 22.13 2.91
C VAL A 129 -11.83 20.96 2.39
N GLY A 130 -10.51 21.14 2.26
CA GLY A 130 -9.61 20.10 1.79
C GLY A 130 -9.61 18.86 2.69
N ASN A 131 -9.65 19.02 4.01
CA ASN A 131 -9.77 17.89 4.93
C ASN A 131 -11.10 17.13 4.76
N VAL A 132 -12.22 17.84 4.58
CA VAL A 132 -13.52 17.21 4.30
C VAL A 132 -13.45 16.43 2.98
N LEU A 133 -12.91 17.04 1.91
CA LEU A 133 -12.77 16.39 0.61
C LEU A 133 -11.85 15.17 0.66
N ILE A 134 -10.75 15.22 1.41
CA ILE A 134 -9.88 14.05 1.66
C ILE A 134 -10.66 12.98 2.41
N GLY A 135 -11.41 13.35 3.46
CA GLY A 135 -12.25 12.41 4.21
C GLY A 135 -13.27 11.71 3.32
N LEU A 136 -13.94 12.45 2.44
CA LEU A 136 -14.87 11.91 1.44
C LEU A 136 -14.16 11.01 0.43
N THR A 137 -12.94 11.36 0.03
CA THR A 137 -12.11 10.54 -0.88
C THR A 137 -11.74 9.21 -0.23
N VAL A 138 -11.31 9.24 1.03
CA VAL A 138 -11.02 8.03 1.82
C VAL A 138 -12.28 7.19 1.98
N ALA A 139 -13.42 7.79 2.31
CA ALA A 139 -14.69 7.08 2.42
C ALA A 139 -15.10 6.43 1.08
N TYR A 140 -14.94 7.14 -0.05
CA TYR A 140 -15.16 6.59 -1.38
C TYR A 140 -14.31 5.35 -1.63
N ILE A 141 -13.00 5.44 -1.38
CA ILE A 141 -12.07 4.34 -1.59
C ILE A 141 -12.45 3.14 -0.71
N LEU A 142 -12.61 3.34 0.60
CA LEU A 142 -12.84 2.24 1.55
C LEU A 142 -14.19 1.54 1.37
N PHE A 143 -15.25 2.30 1.07
CA PHE A 143 -16.62 1.76 1.13
C PHE A 143 -17.25 1.54 -0.23
N PHE A 144 -16.86 2.29 -1.26
CA PHE A 144 -17.56 2.31 -2.56
C PHE A 144 -16.70 1.74 -3.69
N ALA A 145 -15.44 2.17 -3.84
CA ALA A 145 -14.60 1.81 -4.99
C ALA A 145 -14.50 0.30 -5.17
N ARG A 146 -14.22 -0.44 -4.08
CA ARG A 146 -14.12 -1.90 -4.11
C ARG A 146 -15.42 -2.57 -4.60
N ARG A 147 -16.57 -2.15 -4.08
CA ARG A 147 -17.89 -2.71 -4.42
C ARG A 147 -18.29 -2.38 -5.86
N LEU A 148 -18.08 -1.14 -6.30
CA LEU A 148 -18.38 -0.68 -7.66
C LEU A 148 -17.58 -1.42 -8.74
N ARG A 149 -16.47 -2.04 -8.34
CA ARG A 149 -15.50 -2.66 -9.25
C ARG A 149 -15.38 -4.17 -9.08
N GLY A 150 -16.10 -4.74 -8.12
CA GLY A 150 -16.08 -6.17 -7.84
C GLY A 150 -14.74 -6.66 -7.29
N ASP A 151 -13.96 -5.78 -6.67
CA ASP A 151 -12.65 -6.13 -6.12
C ASP A 151 -12.78 -6.99 -4.86
N SER A 152 -11.90 -7.98 -4.75
CA SER A 152 -11.70 -8.74 -3.51
C SER A 152 -10.85 -7.93 -2.51
N TRP A 153 -10.89 -8.30 -1.23
CA TRP A 153 -9.97 -7.71 -0.24
C TRP A 153 -8.53 -8.17 -0.50
N GLU A 154 -8.40 -9.38 -1.04
CA GLU A 154 -7.17 -10.03 -1.41
C GLU A 154 -6.45 -9.30 -2.54
N ALA A 155 -7.18 -8.79 -3.54
CA ALA A 155 -6.66 -7.91 -4.60
C ALA A 155 -6.03 -6.64 -4.02
N TRP A 156 -6.59 -6.15 -2.91
CA TRP A 156 -6.10 -4.99 -2.16
C TRP A 156 -4.94 -5.36 -1.22
N GLY A 157 -4.49 -6.61 -1.21
CA GLY A 157 -3.45 -7.11 -0.31
C GLY A 157 -3.88 -7.19 1.15
N LEU A 158 -5.19 -7.16 1.40
CA LEU A 158 -5.81 -7.32 2.71
C LEU A 158 -6.29 -8.76 2.87
N GLY A 159 -6.14 -9.29 4.08
CA GLY A 159 -6.70 -10.58 4.47
C GLY A 159 -8.19 -10.47 4.72
N SER A 160 -8.86 -11.62 4.74
CA SER A 160 -10.25 -11.72 5.15
C SER A 160 -10.33 -11.97 6.66
N PRO A 161 -10.93 -11.07 7.45
CA PRO A 161 -11.17 -11.31 8.88
C PRO A 161 -11.93 -12.62 9.13
N TRP A 162 -12.83 -12.99 8.22
CA TRP A 162 -13.57 -14.24 8.29
C TRP A 162 -12.70 -15.46 8.03
N ALA A 163 -11.77 -15.38 7.07
CA ALA A 163 -10.80 -16.44 6.83
C ALA A 163 -9.86 -16.60 8.04
N PHE A 164 -9.44 -15.49 8.64
CA PHE A 164 -8.66 -15.52 9.88
C PHE A 164 -9.44 -16.16 11.04
N LEU A 165 -10.71 -15.77 11.24
CA LEU A 165 -11.57 -16.37 12.27
C LEU A 165 -11.82 -17.87 12.00
N ALA A 166 -12.03 -18.26 10.74
CA ALA A 166 -12.16 -19.65 10.35
C ALA A 166 -10.88 -20.44 10.65
N HIS A 167 -9.71 -19.87 10.36
CA HIS A 167 -8.41 -20.46 10.72
C HIS A 167 -8.22 -20.59 12.23
N LEU A 168 -8.58 -19.57 13.01
CA LEU A 168 -8.53 -19.65 14.48
C LEU A 168 -9.45 -20.72 15.07
N ARG A 169 -10.59 -20.99 14.42
CA ARG A 169 -11.56 -22.01 14.86
C ARG A 169 -11.17 -23.42 14.42
N HIS A 170 -10.78 -23.59 13.16
CA HIS A 170 -10.70 -24.89 12.50
C HIS A 170 -9.36 -25.18 11.80
N GLY A 171 -8.46 -24.19 11.70
CA GLY A 171 -7.20 -24.32 10.97
C GLY A 171 -6.16 -25.18 11.68
N GLU A 172 -5.34 -25.87 10.89
CA GLU A 172 -4.14 -26.53 11.38
C GLU A 172 -3.19 -25.48 11.98
N GLY A 173 -2.62 -25.77 13.16
CA GLY A 173 -1.77 -24.81 13.85
C GLY A 173 -2.50 -23.64 14.54
N ARG A 174 -3.84 -23.68 14.67
CA ARG A 174 -4.62 -22.65 15.39
C ARG A 174 -4.06 -22.29 16.76
N HIS A 175 -3.53 -23.26 17.51
CA HIS A 175 -2.93 -23.02 18.83
C HIS A 175 -1.70 -22.10 18.76
N ARG A 176 -0.87 -22.26 17.72
CA ARG A 176 0.28 -21.36 17.47
C ARG A 176 -0.20 -19.97 17.08
N THR A 177 -1.26 -19.87 16.27
CA THR A 177 -1.84 -18.58 15.90
C THR A 177 -2.47 -17.87 17.09
N TRP A 178 -3.20 -18.59 17.96
CA TRP A 178 -3.73 -18.06 19.21
C TRP A 178 -2.63 -17.60 20.15
N LEU A 179 -1.57 -18.40 20.32
CA LEU A 179 -0.41 -18.01 21.11
C LEU A 179 0.26 -16.76 20.56
N ALA A 180 0.49 -16.70 19.24
CA ALA A 180 1.08 -15.52 18.60
C ALA A 180 0.21 -14.27 18.80
N LEU A 181 -1.11 -14.40 18.66
CA LEU A 181 -2.05 -13.30 18.90
C LEU A 181 -2.06 -12.87 20.37
N ALA A 182 -2.01 -13.81 21.31
CA ALA A 182 -1.93 -13.53 22.74
C ALA A 182 -0.63 -12.81 23.10
N LEU A 183 0.51 -13.28 22.58
CA LEU A 183 1.81 -12.64 22.77
C LEU A 183 1.86 -11.25 22.13
N ALA A 184 1.28 -11.07 20.94
CA ALA A 184 1.18 -9.76 20.29
C ALA A 184 0.31 -8.79 21.10
N ASN A 185 -0.83 -9.24 21.63
CA ASN A 185 -1.68 -8.43 22.50
C ASN A 185 -0.98 -8.11 23.83
N LEU A 186 -0.26 -9.07 24.41
CA LEU A 186 0.53 -8.83 25.62
C LEU A 186 1.61 -7.77 25.36
N ALA A 187 2.35 -7.88 24.25
CA ALA A 187 3.35 -6.88 23.86
C ALA A 187 2.71 -5.50 23.63
N LEU A 188 1.53 -5.43 23.00
CA LEU A 188 0.78 -4.19 22.82
C LEU A 188 0.31 -3.60 24.17
N LEU A 189 -0.15 -4.43 25.11
CA LEU A 189 -0.53 -3.99 26.45
C LEU A 189 0.68 -3.45 27.22
N THR A 190 1.82 -4.14 27.16
CA THR A 190 3.08 -3.67 27.74
C THR A 190 3.51 -2.35 27.10
N LEU A 191 3.39 -2.22 25.78
CA LEU A 191 3.70 -0.97 25.07
C LEU A 191 2.73 0.15 25.47
N CYS A 192 1.43 -0.11 25.62
CA CYS A 192 0.45 0.87 26.09
C CYS A 192 0.69 1.30 27.54
N GLY A 193 1.25 0.42 28.37
CA GLY A 193 1.67 0.74 29.74
C GLY A 193 2.95 1.57 29.76
N TRP A 194 4.00 1.08 29.10
CA TRP A 194 5.34 1.66 29.13
C TRP A 194 5.47 2.92 28.27
N ALA A 195 4.88 2.93 27.07
CA ALA A 195 4.84 4.06 26.16
C ALA A 195 3.48 4.80 26.21
N GLY A 196 2.80 4.76 27.36
CA GLY A 196 1.48 5.35 27.52
C GLY A 196 1.43 6.85 27.21
N GLU A 197 2.52 7.58 27.50
CA GLU A 197 2.68 8.99 27.12
C GLU A 197 2.79 9.20 25.61
N VAL A 198 3.50 8.31 24.92
CA VAL A 198 3.63 8.34 23.46
C VAL A 198 2.28 8.09 22.79
N VAL A 199 1.54 7.07 23.26
CA VAL A 199 0.18 6.80 22.77
C VAL A 199 -0.72 8.00 23.02
N GLN A 200 -0.69 8.57 24.22
CA GLN A 200 -1.47 9.76 24.57
C GLN A 200 -1.11 10.95 23.68
N GLU A 201 0.17 11.18 23.40
CA GLU A 201 0.64 12.26 22.54
C GLU A 201 0.24 12.04 21.07
N ILE A 202 0.32 10.82 20.55
CA ILE A 202 -0.16 10.48 19.21
C ILE A 202 -1.66 10.78 19.08
N VAL A 203 -2.45 10.32 20.05
CA VAL A 203 -3.91 10.50 20.05
C VAL A 203 -4.29 11.97 20.21
N ARG A 204 -3.61 12.67 21.12
CA ARG A 204 -3.77 14.12 21.32
C ARG A 204 -3.45 14.88 20.04
N LYS A 205 -2.32 14.58 19.39
CA LYS A 205 -1.95 15.19 18.09
C LYS A 205 -2.98 14.89 17.01
N ALA A 206 -3.47 13.65 16.93
CA ALA A 206 -4.49 13.25 15.97
C ALA A 206 -5.80 14.01 16.19
N ILE A 207 -6.30 14.08 17.42
CA ILE A 207 -7.54 14.79 17.77
C ILE A 207 -7.38 16.30 17.58
N ARG A 208 -6.26 16.89 18.02
CA ARG A 208 -5.94 18.29 17.80
C ARG A 208 -5.94 18.63 16.30
N LYS A 209 -5.37 17.74 15.48
CA LYS A 209 -5.35 17.91 14.02
C LYS A 209 -6.72 17.71 13.37
N ALA A 210 -7.52 16.76 13.86
CA ALA A 210 -8.80 16.40 13.28
C ALA A 210 -9.92 17.41 13.60
N ILE A 211 -10.02 17.84 14.86
CA ILE A 211 -11.15 18.67 15.35
C ILE A 211 -10.70 19.96 16.02
N GLY A 212 -9.41 20.31 15.97
CA GLY A 212 -8.90 21.55 16.56
C GLY A 212 -8.87 21.57 18.09
N PHE A 213 -9.06 20.42 18.76
CA PHE A 213 -9.07 20.35 20.22
C PHE A 213 -7.70 20.74 20.80
N ARG A 214 -7.67 21.83 21.58
CA ARG A 214 -6.45 22.35 22.23
C ARG A 214 -6.32 21.98 23.70
N GLY A 215 -7.35 21.37 24.29
CA GLY A 215 -7.34 20.97 25.70
C GLY A 215 -6.33 19.87 26.01
N GLU A 216 -6.01 19.73 27.30
CA GLU A 216 -5.27 18.57 27.78
C GLU A 216 -6.15 17.33 27.71
N LEU A 217 -5.75 16.36 26.90
CA LEU A 217 -6.36 15.05 26.88
C LEU A 217 -5.52 14.11 27.77
N HIS A 218 -6.13 13.64 28.85
CA HIS A 218 -5.58 12.61 29.74
C HIS A 218 -6.36 11.32 29.53
N LEU A 219 -5.72 10.34 28.87
CA LEU A 219 -6.32 9.03 28.62
C LEU A 219 -5.95 8.11 29.78
N SER A 220 -6.96 7.57 30.47
CA SER A 220 -6.75 6.50 31.44
C SER A 220 -6.13 5.28 30.77
N PHE A 221 -5.43 4.42 31.52
CA PHE A 221 -4.88 3.19 30.97
C PHE A 221 -5.94 2.32 30.24
N PRO A 222 -7.14 2.09 30.80
CA PRO A 222 -8.21 1.40 30.08
C PRO A 222 -8.61 2.08 28.76
N ALA A 223 -8.68 3.42 28.73
CA ALA A 223 -8.98 4.16 27.50
C ALA A 223 -7.88 3.98 26.44
N ARG A 224 -6.60 3.98 26.84
CA ARG A 224 -5.47 3.70 25.92
C ARG A 224 -5.57 2.29 25.34
N VAL A 225 -5.86 1.30 26.18
CA VAL A 225 -6.04 -0.10 25.73
C VAL A 225 -7.20 -0.22 24.75
N LEU A 226 -8.37 0.35 25.05
CA LEU A 226 -9.53 0.31 24.17
C LEU A 226 -9.32 1.04 22.84
N LEU A 227 -8.47 2.05 22.82
CA LEU A 227 -8.18 2.80 21.60
C LEU A 227 -7.14 2.10 20.71
N VAL A 228 -6.21 1.32 21.28
CA VAL A 228 -5.11 0.71 20.54
C VAL A 228 -5.39 -0.76 20.20
N VAL A 229 -5.84 -1.55 21.16
CA VAL A 229 -5.93 -3.00 21.02
C VAL A 229 -6.98 -3.45 19.99
N PRO A 230 -8.24 -2.96 20.01
CA PRO A 230 -9.24 -3.38 19.03
C PRO A 230 -8.86 -3.00 17.58
N PRO A 231 -8.39 -1.78 17.26
CA PRO A 231 -7.91 -1.47 15.91
C PRO A 231 -6.73 -2.35 15.50
N MET A 232 -5.79 -2.66 16.40
CA MET A 232 -4.69 -3.56 16.06
C MET A 232 -5.17 -4.99 15.83
N ASN A 233 -6.13 -5.50 16.61
CA ASN A 233 -6.71 -6.82 16.36
C ASN A 233 -7.49 -6.87 15.05
N PHE A 234 -8.23 -5.82 14.70
CA PHE A 234 -8.83 -5.68 13.38
C PHE A 234 -7.77 -5.68 12.28
N PHE A 235 -6.67 -4.96 12.50
CA PHE A 235 -5.55 -4.91 11.59
C PHE A 235 -4.85 -6.28 11.41
N PHE A 236 -4.68 -7.05 12.48
CA PHE A 236 -4.21 -8.44 12.44
C PHE A 236 -5.20 -9.37 11.73
N ALA A 237 -6.50 -9.15 11.88
CA ALA A 237 -7.52 -9.94 11.16
C ALA A 237 -7.50 -9.63 9.64
N CYS A 238 -7.07 -8.44 9.26
CA CYS A 238 -6.84 -8.02 7.88
C CYS A 238 -5.45 -8.41 7.34
N PHE A 239 -4.67 -9.22 8.07
CA PHE A 239 -3.36 -9.69 7.61
C PHE A 239 -3.49 -10.86 6.62
N ARG A 240 -2.70 -10.84 5.54
CA ARG A 240 -2.64 -11.94 4.57
C ARG A 240 -1.66 -13.03 5.00
N TYR A 241 -2.13 -13.92 5.86
CA TYR A 241 -1.34 -15.05 6.37
C TYR A 241 -0.94 -16.05 5.26
N ASP A 242 -1.78 -16.19 4.24
CA ASP A 242 -1.64 -17.13 3.15
C ASP A 242 -0.40 -16.87 2.27
N ASN A 243 -0.02 -15.59 2.10
CA ASN A 243 1.15 -15.21 1.30
C ASN A 243 2.28 -14.51 2.09
N ALA A 244 2.14 -14.40 3.42
CA ALA A 244 3.07 -13.68 4.28
C ALA A 244 4.53 -14.13 4.10
N ARG A 245 4.77 -15.44 3.98
CA ARG A 245 6.12 -15.99 3.77
C ARG A 245 6.73 -15.52 2.45
N GLN A 246 5.94 -15.53 1.37
CA GLN A 246 6.41 -15.10 0.05
C GLN A 246 6.68 -13.60 0.04
N ALA A 247 5.76 -12.80 0.58
CA ALA A 247 5.93 -11.36 0.71
C ALA A 247 7.16 -11.02 1.56
N ALA A 248 7.32 -11.64 2.73
CA ALA A 248 8.49 -11.45 3.59
C ALA A 248 9.80 -11.77 2.85
N ARG A 249 9.88 -12.89 2.12
CA ARG A 249 11.07 -13.25 1.33
C ARG A 249 11.43 -12.17 0.30
N LEU A 250 10.44 -11.67 -0.45
CA LEU A 250 10.68 -10.63 -1.46
C LEU A 250 11.10 -9.30 -0.81
N LEU A 251 10.44 -8.93 0.29
CA LEU A 251 10.75 -7.72 1.05
C LEU A 251 12.12 -7.79 1.72
N SER A 252 12.57 -8.97 2.17
CA SER A 252 13.92 -9.15 2.73
C SER A 252 15.00 -8.86 1.69
N TRP A 253 14.82 -9.23 0.42
CA TRP A 253 15.76 -8.87 -0.64
C TRP A 253 15.82 -7.37 -0.90
N TYR A 254 14.65 -6.71 -0.94
CA TYR A 254 14.58 -5.26 -1.01
C TYR A 254 15.33 -4.62 0.17
N PHE A 255 15.06 -5.09 1.40
CA PHE A 255 15.71 -4.58 2.60
C PHE A 255 17.21 -4.76 2.58
N LEU A 256 17.68 -5.95 2.20
CA LEU A 256 19.11 -6.23 2.16
C LEU A 256 19.81 -5.34 1.13
N GLY A 257 19.23 -5.18 -0.06
CA GLY A 257 19.75 -4.28 -1.08
C GLY A 257 19.76 -2.82 -0.61
N GLY A 258 18.66 -2.35 -0.04
CA GLY A 258 18.55 -1.00 0.52
C GLY A 258 19.54 -0.76 1.65
N LEU A 259 19.68 -1.72 2.58
CA LEU A 259 20.64 -1.65 3.68
C LEU A 259 22.08 -1.56 3.17
N VAL A 260 22.46 -2.40 2.20
CA VAL A 260 23.79 -2.34 1.58
C VAL A 260 24.05 -0.97 0.96
N LEU A 261 23.08 -0.42 0.21
CA LEU A 261 23.20 0.91 -0.40
C LEU A 261 23.32 2.02 0.65
N VAL A 262 22.50 1.97 1.70
CA VAL A 262 22.51 2.98 2.78
C VAL A 262 23.79 2.90 3.60
N VAL A 263 24.27 1.70 3.93
CA VAL A 263 25.51 1.51 4.68
C VAL A 263 26.71 1.92 3.83
N ALA A 264 26.80 1.47 2.57
CA ALA A 264 27.92 1.81 1.69
C ALA A 264 27.92 3.30 1.33
N GLY A 265 26.76 3.85 0.94
CA GLY A 265 26.59 5.26 0.61
C GLY A 265 26.78 6.16 1.82
N GLY A 266 26.22 5.79 2.96
CA GLY A 266 26.41 6.48 4.24
C GLY A 266 27.86 6.44 4.71
N TYR A 267 28.53 5.29 4.62
CA TYR A 267 29.96 5.17 4.93
C TYR A 267 30.82 6.10 4.06
N LEU A 268 30.63 6.05 2.74
CA LEU A 268 31.36 6.90 1.81
C LEU A 268 31.09 8.39 2.07
N TYR A 269 29.82 8.76 2.18
CA TYR A 269 29.43 10.16 2.27
C TYR A 269 29.71 10.77 3.64
N ILE A 270 29.29 10.11 4.72
CA ILE A 270 29.37 10.64 6.09
C ILE A 270 30.81 10.53 6.59
N TYR A 271 31.41 9.33 6.56
CA TYR A 271 32.71 9.10 7.18
C TYR A 271 33.86 9.54 6.27
N ARG A 272 33.88 9.12 5.00
CA ARG A 272 35.03 9.38 4.12
C ARG A 272 35.08 10.80 3.58
N LEU A 273 33.95 11.37 3.16
CA LEU A 273 33.93 12.68 2.52
C LEU A 273 33.76 13.84 3.52
N HIS A 274 33.06 13.65 4.63
CA HIS A 274 32.70 14.74 5.55
C HIS A 274 33.18 14.55 6.99
N GLY A 275 33.81 13.42 7.33
CA GLY A 275 34.36 13.17 8.67
C GLY A 275 33.31 13.06 9.79
N GLY A 276 32.03 12.89 9.45
CA GLY A 276 30.96 12.69 10.42
C GLY A 276 30.93 11.26 10.95
N TRP A 277 30.09 11.03 11.96
CA TRP A 277 29.81 9.70 12.50
C TRP A 277 28.31 9.50 12.77
N VAL A 278 27.90 8.25 12.91
CA VAL A 278 26.50 7.87 13.13
C VAL A 278 26.29 7.39 14.55
N GLU A 279 25.36 8.00 15.27
CA GLU A 279 24.91 7.57 16.59
C GLU A 279 23.55 6.87 16.52
N LEU A 280 23.46 5.71 17.19
CA LEU A 280 22.22 4.95 17.29
C LEU A 280 21.33 5.52 18.39
N ARG A 281 20.10 5.87 18.04
CA ARG A 281 19.04 6.33 18.95
C ARG A 281 17.89 5.34 18.95
N PRO A 282 18.02 4.18 19.61
CA PRO A 282 17.09 3.06 19.45
C PRO A 282 15.66 3.42 19.86
N LEU A 283 15.47 4.20 20.92
CA LEU A 283 14.13 4.61 21.38
C LEU A 283 13.44 5.57 20.40
N GLN A 284 14.18 6.55 19.87
CA GLN A 284 13.67 7.45 18.82
C GLN A 284 13.38 6.68 17.52
N GLY A 285 14.26 5.73 17.18
CA GLY A 285 14.04 4.80 16.08
C GLY A 285 12.76 3.98 16.23
N LEU A 286 12.55 3.34 17.38
CA LEU A 286 11.36 2.53 17.64
C LEU A 286 10.07 3.35 17.56
N THR A 287 10.06 4.55 18.16
CA THR A 287 8.89 5.45 18.10
C THR A 287 8.63 5.92 16.67
N GLY A 288 9.68 6.26 15.91
CA GLY A 288 9.59 6.60 14.50
C GLY A 288 9.04 5.44 13.67
N VAL A 289 9.64 4.25 13.76
CA VAL A 289 9.23 3.06 13.01
C VAL A 289 7.76 2.69 13.29
N GLY A 290 7.33 2.73 14.56
CA GLY A 290 5.94 2.44 14.92
C GLY A 290 4.95 3.43 14.30
N GLY A 291 5.22 4.74 14.41
CA GLY A 291 4.38 5.78 13.81
C GLY A 291 4.36 5.71 12.28
N TYR A 292 5.52 5.51 11.66
CA TYR A 292 5.65 5.37 10.22
C TYR A 292 5.08 4.05 9.69
N ALA A 293 4.99 2.98 10.48
CA ALA A 293 4.37 1.73 10.02
C ALA A 293 2.85 1.89 9.86
N LEU A 294 2.20 2.56 10.81
CA LEU A 294 0.77 2.87 10.71
C LEU A 294 0.52 3.84 9.54
N TRP A 295 1.27 4.94 9.49
CA TRP A 295 1.16 5.92 8.42
C TRP A 295 1.47 5.32 7.05
N GLY A 296 2.55 4.54 6.96
CA GLY A 296 2.96 3.80 5.78
C GLY A 296 1.87 2.85 5.31
N THR A 297 1.23 2.11 6.20
CA THR A 297 0.12 1.23 5.80
C THR A 297 -1.05 2.00 5.20
N LEU A 298 -1.41 3.17 5.76
CA LEU A 298 -2.45 4.02 5.18
C LEU A 298 -2.05 4.56 3.79
N GLN A 299 -0.77 4.90 3.60
CA GLN A 299 -0.26 5.28 2.30
C GLN A 299 -0.29 4.10 1.32
N GLU A 300 0.21 2.93 1.71
CA GLU A 300 0.19 1.75 0.85
C GLU A 300 -1.24 1.33 0.49
N LEU A 301 -2.21 1.51 1.39
CA LEU A 301 -3.63 1.27 1.08
C LEU A 301 -4.11 2.14 -0.09
N LEU A 302 -3.71 3.40 -0.11
CA LEU A 302 -4.04 4.30 -1.21
C LEU A 302 -3.29 3.90 -2.49
N PHE A 303 -1.98 3.69 -2.40
CA PHE A 303 -1.14 3.58 -3.59
C PHE A 303 -1.05 2.17 -4.18
N LEU A 304 -0.90 1.16 -3.33
CA LEU A 304 -0.83 -0.24 -3.75
C LEU A 304 -2.21 -0.89 -3.78
N SER A 305 -3.04 -0.72 -2.75
CA SER A 305 -4.36 -1.38 -2.77
C SER A 305 -5.33 -0.72 -3.76
N TYR A 306 -5.40 0.61 -3.79
CA TYR A 306 -6.30 1.32 -4.71
C TYR A 306 -5.64 1.61 -6.07
N PHE A 307 -4.66 2.51 -6.15
CA PHE A 307 -4.13 2.96 -7.44
C PHE A 307 -3.50 1.83 -8.26
N ASN A 308 -2.61 1.03 -7.67
CA ASN A 308 -1.96 -0.07 -8.40
C ASN A 308 -2.98 -1.11 -8.88
N THR A 309 -3.98 -1.45 -8.09
CA THR A 309 -5.08 -2.35 -8.53
C THR A 309 -5.85 -1.78 -9.72
N ARG A 310 -6.26 -0.50 -9.67
CA ARG A 310 -6.94 0.17 -10.79
C ARG A 310 -6.09 0.14 -12.06
N ILE A 311 -4.81 0.46 -11.93
CA ILE A 311 -3.86 0.52 -13.04
C ILE A 311 -3.66 -0.88 -13.66
N ARG A 312 -3.43 -1.90 -12.84
CA ARG A 312 -3.25 -3.29 -13.29
C ARG A 312 -4.48 -3.87 -13.97
N GLN A 313 -5.67 -3.43 -13.55
CA GLN A 313 -6.90 -3.85 -14.21
C GLN A 313 -7.03 -3.28 -15.62
N GLY A 314 -6.32 -2.20 -15.96
CA GLY A 314 -6.32 -1.64 -17.32
C GLY A 314 -5.06 -1.90 -18.15
N LEU A 315 -4.02 -2.50 -17.57
CA LEU A 315 -2.78 -2.84 -18.27
C LEU A 315 -2.52 -4.36 -18.23
N THR A 316 -1.87 -4.88 -19.27
CA THR A 316 -1.38 -6.26 -19.32
C THR A 316 0.05 -6.39 -18.79
N SER A 317 0.80 -5.29 -18.80
CA SER A 317 2.19 -5.24 -18.34
C SER A 317 2.29 -4.90 -16.84
N PRO A 318 2.86 -5.79 -16.00
CA PRO A 318 3.10 -5.48 -14.58
C PRO A 318 4.15 -4.37 -14.39
N TYR A 319 5.10 -4.28 -15.32
CA TYR A 319 6.19 -3.29 -15.28
C TYR A 319 5.69 -1.87 -15.55
N LEU A 320 4.82 -1.70 -16.57
CA LEU A 320 4.18 -0.41 -16.81
C LEU A 320 3.22 -0.03 -15.70
N SER A 321 2.53 -1.03 -15.11
CA SER A 321 1.69 -0.80 -13.94
C SER A 321 2.49 -0.27 -12.77
N ALA A 322 3.65 -0.88 -12.48
CA ALA A 322 4.57 -0.42 -11.45
C ALA A 322 5.14 0.98 -11.73
N LEU A 323 5.54 1.26 -12.98
CA LEU A 323 6.02 2.57 -13.39
C LEU A 323 4.96 3.66 -13.17
N LEU A 324 3.72 3.41 -13.60
CA LEU A 324 2.63 4.38 -13.43
C LEU A 324 2.25 4.56 -11.95
N THR A 325 2.24 3.49 -11.15
CA THR A 325 2.06 3.59 -9.70
C THR A 325 3.17 4.42 -9.05
N ALA A 326 4.41 4.26 -9.48
CA ALA A 326 5.53 5.05 -8.98
C ALA A 326 5.42 6.54 -9.32
N VAL A 327 4.98 6.86 -10.54
CA VAL A 327 4.66 8.24 -10.92
C VAL A 327 3.59 8.80 -9.98
N VAL A 328 2.46 8.11 -9.83
CA VAL A 328 1.35 8.51 -8.93
C VAL A 328 1.88 8.78 -7.52
N PHE A 329 2.61 7.84 -6.92
CA PHE A 329 3.13 7.96 -5.56
C PHE A 329 4.08 9.16 -5.39
N SER A 330 5.01 9.31 -6.33
CA SER A 330 6.00 10.39 -6.30
C SER A 330 5.33 11.78 -6.36
N LEU A 331 4.24 11.94 -7.11
CA LEU A 331 3.50 13.21 -7.22
C LEU A 331 2.82 13.64 -5.91
N TYR A 332 2.71 12.79 -4.90
CA TYR A 332 2.25 13.21 -3.57
C TYR A 332 3.36 13.87 -2.74
N HIS A 333 4.57 13.98 -3.29
CA HIS A 333 5.76 14.52 -2.63
C HIS A 333 6.31 15.78 -3.33
N LEU A 334 5.45 16.58 -4.00
CA LEU A 334 5.88 17.77 -4.78
C LEU A 334 6.63 18.83 -3.96
N THR A 335 6.54 18.82 -2.63
CA THR A 335 7.27 19.77 -1.76
C THR A 335 8.68 19.32 -1.42
N ALA A 336 9.04 18.08 -1.76
CA ALA A 336 10.28 17.43 -1.35
C ALA A 336 10.89 16.68 -2.55
N TYR A 337 11.53 17.40 -3.47
CA TYR A 337 12.00 16.87 -4.76
C TYR A 337 12.95 15.67 -4.64
N THR A 338 13.91 15.72 -3.71
CA THR A 338 14.80 14.59 -3.44
C THR A 338 14.02 13.36 -2.97
N LEU A 339 13.08 13.56 -2.04
CA LEU A 339 12.22 12.49 -1.53
C LEU A 339 11.34 11.94 -2.66
N MET A 340 10.78 12.81 -3.50
CA MET A 340 9.97 12.44 -4.65
C MET A 340 10.74 11.54 -5.64
N ALA A 341 12.00 11.85 -5.94
CA ALA A 341 12.84 11.00 -6.78
C ALA A 341 13.11 9.63 -6.12
N ILE A 342 13.45 9.59 -4.82
CA ILE A 342 13.64 8.34 -4.07
C ILE A 342 12.35 7.51 -4.09
N CYS A 343 11.22 8.14 -3.77
CA CYS A 343 9.88 7.55 -3.77
C CYS A 343 9.51 6.95 -5.13
N PHE A 344 9.89 7.59 -6.24
CA PHE A 344 9.68 7.03 -7.58
C PHE A 344 10.41 5.68 -7.74
N PHE A 345 11.71 5.60 -7.44
CA PHE A 345 12.46 4.35 -7.60
C PHE A 345 12.00 3.25 -6.63
N VAL A 346 11.78 3.61 -5.36
CA VAL A 346 11.32 2.67 -4.33
C VAL A 346 9.94 2.10 -4.69
N MET A 347 9.03 2.94 -5.16
CA MET A 347 7.67 2.51 -5.49
C MET A 347 7.63 1.60 -6.72
N ILE A 348 8.55 1.71 -7.68
CA ILE A 348 8.65 0.71 -8.77
C ILE A 348 8.87 -0.68 -8.17
N VAL A 349 9.82 -0.81 -7.24
CA VAL A 349 10.14 -2.09 -6.60
C VAL A 349 8.98 -2.58 -5.74
N TRP A 350 8.39 -1.72 -4.91
CA TRP A 350 7.29 -2.10 -4.03
C TRP A 350 6.03 -2.49 -4.80
N ALA A 351 5.70 -1.77 -5.88
CA ALA A 351 4.59 -2.14 -6.74
C ALA A 351 4.79 -3.51 -7.40
N LEU A 352 6.02 -3.86 -7.80
CA LEU A 352 6.33 -5.20 -8.32
C LEU A 352 6.25 -6.28 -7.24
N ILE A 353 6.76 -6.02 -6.03
CA ILE A 353 6.64 -6.95 -4.89
C ILE A 353 5.17 -7.18 -4.54
N PHE A 354 4.39 -6.11 -4.44
CA PHE A 354 2.96 -6.17 -4.16
C PHE A 354 2.18 -6.93 -5.25
N GLN A 355 2.53 -6.74 -6.51
CA GLN A 355 1.93 -7.50 -7.61
C GLN A 355 2.19 -9.01 -7.51
N ALA A 356 3.38 -9.39 -7.04
CA ALA A 356 3.79 -10.78 -6.91
C ALA A 356 3.25 -11.45 -5.64
N ALA A 357 3.15 -10.70 -4.54
CA ALA A 357 2.73 -11.15 -3.23
C ALA A 357 2.02 -10.00 -2.49
N PRO A 358 0.75 -9.71 -2.85
CA PRO A 358 0.02 -8.57 -2.30
C PRO A 358 -0.20 -8.77 -0.81
N ASN A 359 0.58 -8.08 0.02
CA ASN A 359 0.50 -8.15 1.48
C ASN A 359 0.73 -6.76 2.05
N LEU A 360 -0.36 -6.03 2.26
CA LEU A 360 -0.32 -4.62 2.59
C LEU A 360 0.33 -4.36 3.95
N PHE A 361 0.09 -5.26 4.90
CA PHE A 361 0.62 -5.12 6.25
C PHE A 361 2.15 -5.22 6.27
N LEU A 362 2.73 -6.23 5.62
CA LEU A 362 4.19 -6.38 5.59
C LEU A 362 4.84 -5.20 4.86
N LEU A 363 4.23 -4.72 3.78
CA LEU A 363 4.66 -3.49 3.10
C LEU A 363 4.55 -2.25 4.00
N GLY A 364 3.48 -2.14 4.79
CA GLY A 364 3.32 -1.08 5.78
C GLY A 364 4.42 -1.09 6.84
N ILE A 365 4.82 -2.27 7.34
CA ILE A 365 5.98 -2.42 8.23
C ILE A 365 7.27 -2.02 7.52
N VAL A 366 7.47 -2.48 6.28
CA VAL A 366 8.67 -2.15 5.48
C VAL A 366 8.78 -0.64 5.27
N HIS A 367 7.65 0.00 4.96
CA HIS A 367 7.52 1.43 4.88
C HIS A 367 7.88 2.08 6.22
N GLY A 368 7.32 1.56 7.32
CA GLY A 368 7.60 2.01 8.68
C GLY A 368 9.08 2.02 9.02
N ILE A 369 9.77 0.92 8.72
CA ILE A 369 11.21 0.79 8.93
C ILE A 369 11.97 1.75 8.01
N SER A 370 11.61 1.83 6.72
CA SER A 370 12.30 2.68 5.74
C SER A 370 12.17 4.17 6.08
N GLY A 371 10.97 4.64 6.43
CA GLY A 371 10.71 6.03 6.83
C GLY A 371 11.20 6.36 8.24
N GLY A 372 11.16 5.37 9.15
CA GLY A 372 11.64 5.51 10.52
C GLY A 372 13.16 5.40 10.65
N PHE A 373 13.88 4.85 9.66
CA PHE A 373 15.34 4.64 9.74
C PHE A 373 16.10 5.93 10.05
N GLY A 374 15.70 7.06 9.46
CA GLY A 374 16.31 8.36 9.74
C GLY A 374 16.07 8.89 11.16
N THR A 375 15.12 8.33 11.91
CA THR A 375 14.90 8.68 13.32
C THR A 375 15.72 7.81 14.28
N ALA A 376 16.19 6.65 13.81
CA ALA A 376 17.04 5.75 14.58
C ALA A 376 18.51 6.16 14.53
N LEU A 377 18.90 6.99 13.55
CA LEU A 377 20.27 7.42 13.31
C LEU A 377 20.39 8.93 13.46
N SER A 378 21.24 9.39 14.37
CA SER A 378 21.73 10.78 14.37
C SER A 378 23.05 10.84 13.63
N ILE A 379 23.23 11.85 12.78
CA ILE A 379 24.52 12.09 12.14
C ILE A 379 25.17 13.28 12.83
N GLU A 380 26.33 13.04 13.42
CA GLU A 380 27.08 14.02 14.20
C GLU A 380 28.39 14.38 13.46
N GLY A 381 28.99 15.51 13.82
CA GLY A 381 30.28 15.92 13.27
C GLY A 381 30.26 16.47 11.84
N MET A 382 29.07 16.68 11.26
CA MET A 382 28.92 17.29 9.94
C MET A 382 27.89 18.44 9.93
N PRO A 383 28.03 19.41 9.00
CA PRO A 383 27.03 20.46 8.85
C PRO A 383 25.64 19.85 8.60
N PRO A 384 24.58 20.39 9.21
CA PRO A 384 23.25 19.85 9.05
C PRO A 384 22.80 19.94 7.59
N ILE A 385 22.63 18.80 6.94
CA ILE A 385 22.08 18.73 5.59
C ILE A 385 20.58 18.94 5.72
N LYS A 386 20.12 20.13 5.32
CA LYS A 386 18.71 20.47 5.30
C LYS A 386 18.00 19.75 4.14
N ILE A 387 17.69 18.47 4.33
CA ILE A 387 16.76 17.77 3.46
C ILE A 387 15.35 18.19 3.90
N LYS A 388 14.62 18.89 3.03
CA LYS A 388 13.18 19.12 3.24
C LYS A 388 12.45 17.78 3.06
N ALA A 389 12.33 17.01 4.13
CA ALA A 389 11.61 15.73 4.16
C ALA A 389 10.11 15.89 4.46
N SER A 390 9.56 17.09 4.30
CA SER A 390 8.15 17.35 4.57
C SER A 390 7.24 16.85 3.45
N VAL A 391 6.17 16.14 3.84
CA VAL A 391 5.15 15.64 2.92
C VAL A 391 3.90 16.51 3.02
N GLY A 392 3.43 17.02 1.88
CA GLY A 392 2.23 17.85 1.79
C GLY A 392 2.40 19.29 2.28
N PRO A 393 1.36 20.14 2.12
CA PRO A 393 1.39 21.56 2.52
C PRO A 393 1.39 21.80 4.04
N PHE A 394 1.44 20.74 4.84
CA PHE A 394 1.18 20.78 6.28
C PHE A 394 2.38 21.19 7.15
N ASN A 395 3.58 21.33 6.56
CA ASN A 395 4.82 21.60 7.31
C ASN A 395 5.36 23.02 7.08
N ARG A 396 4.47 23.99 6.89
CA ARG A 396 4.82 25.43 6.92
C ARG A 396 4.21 26.10 8.13
#